data_AF-A0A933GF70-F1
#
_entry.id   AF-A0A933GF70-F1
#
_cell.length_a   1.000
_cell.length_b   1.000
_cell.length_c   1.000
_cell.angle_alpha   90.00
_cell.angle_beta   90.00
_cell.angle_gamma   90.00
#
_symmetry.space_group_name_H-M   'P 1'
#
loop_
_entity.id
_entity.type
_entity.pdbx_description
1 polymer ?
#
loop_
_entity_poly.entity_id
_entity_poly.type
_entity_poly.pdbx_seq_one_letter_code
_entity_poly.pdbx_strand_id
1 'polypeptide(L)' 'MEWVVGLLIVAALLLAGLGGWRVGRRALQLCPHCGWVVRRVRSGWLRCPRCHRQYGRHAKVRP' A
#
# COMPACT_ATOMS: atom_id res chain seq x y z
N MET A 1 21.01 -31.43 -8.12
CA MET A 1 21.29 -29.96 -8.08
C MET A 1 20.17 -29.15 -8.74
N GLU A 2 19.60 -29.61 -9.86
CA GLU A 2 18.42 -29.02 -10.55
C GLU A 2 17.28 -28.58 -9.61
N TRP A 3 16.86 -29.46 -8.70
CA TRP A 3 15.76 -29.20 -7.76
C TRP A 3 16.05 -28.10 -6.75
N VAL A 4 17.31 -27.93 -6.35
CA VAL A 4 17.73 -26.88 -5.41
C VAL A 4 17.63 -25.52 -6.09
N VAL A 5 18.08 -25.43 -7.35
CA VAL A 5 17.99 -24.19 -8.15
C VAL A 5 16.53 -23.79 -8.36
N GLY A 6 15.66 -24.75 -8.71
CA GLY A 6 14.23 -24.50 -8.86
C GLY A 6 13.57 -23.96 -7.58
N LEU A 7 13.91 -24.53 -6.42
CA LEU A 7 13.39 -24.09 -5.13
C LEU A 7 13.86 -22.67 -4.76
N LEU A 8 15.12 -22.34 -5.06
CA LEU A 8 15.67 -21.00 -4.87
C LEU A 8 14.98 -19.94 -5.74
N ILE A 9 14.68 -20.26 -7.01
CA ILE A 9 13.97 -19.34 -7.91
C ILE A 9 12.56 -19.06 -7.40
N VAL A 10 11.81 -20.10 -7.02
CA VAL A 10 10.46 -19.95 -6.47
C VAL A 10 10.48 -19.13 -5.18
N ALA A 11 11.43 -19.41 -4.28
CA ALA A 11 11.58 -18.65 -3.04
C ALA A 11 11.91 -17.17 -3.31
N ALA A 12 12.79 -16.88 -4.26
CA ALA A 12 13.13 -15.51 -4.65
C ALA A 12 11.93 -14.75 -5.22
N LEU A 13 11.13 -15.39 -6.09
CA LEU A 13 9.91 -14.80 -6.66
C LEU A 13 8.86 -14.51 -5.57
N LEU A 14 8.65 -15.45 -4.64
CA LEU A 14 7.75 -15.25 -3.51
C LEU A 14 8.19 -14.09 -2.62
N LEU A 15 9.48 -14.00 -2.30
CA LEU A 15 10.03 -12.90 -1.51
C LEU A 15 9.90 -11.55 -2.24
N ALA A 16 10.15 -11.52 -3.54
CA ALA A 16 9.97 -10.32 -4.37
C ALA A 16 8.51 -9.87 -4.41
N GLY A 17 7.58 -10.81 -4.62
CA GLY A 17 6.14 -10.57 -4.59
C GLY A 17 5.66 -10.05 -3.23
N LEU A 18 6.09 -10.68 -2.13
CA LEU A 18 5.78 -10.23 -0.77
C LEU A 18 6.37 -8.84 -0.46
N GLY A 19 7.59 -8.59 -0.93
CA GLY A 19 8.26 -7.29 -0.81
C GLY A 19 7.48 -6.19 -1.51
N GLY A 20 7.12 -6.40 -2.78
CA GLY A 20 6.32 -5.48 -3.57
C GLY A 20 4.95 -5.20 -2.94
N TRP A 21 4.26 -6.25 -2.48
CA TRP A 21 2.98 -6.12 -1.79
C TRP A 21 3.11 -5.24 -0.54
N ARG A 22 4.11 -5.49 0.32
CA ARG A 22 4.30 -4.71 1.55
C ARG A 22 4.56 -3.24 1.26
N VAL A 23 5.32 -2.91 0.21
CA VAL A 23 5.56 -1.52 -0.20
C VAL A 23 4.27 -0.87 -0.73
N GLY A 24 3.51 -1.59 -1.56
CA GLY A 24 2.22 -1.12 -2.08
C GLY A 24 1.22 -0.79 -0.96
N ARG A 25 1.09 -1.64 0.06
CA ARG A 25 0.23 -1.38 1.23
C ARG A 25 0.67 -0.19 2.08
N ARG A 26 1.96 0.18 2.04
CA ARG A 26 2.45 1.40 2.70
C ARG A 26 2.19 2.65 1.86
N ALA A 27 2.04 2.52 0.54
CA ALA A 27 1.79 3.63 -0.37
C ALA A 27 0.30 4.01 -0.48
N LEU A 28 -0.60 3.11 -0.08
CA LEU A 28 -2.05 3.30 -0.15
C LEU A 28 -2.66 3.39 1.26
N GLN A 29 -3.78 4.10 1.37
CA GLN A 29 -4.65 4.16 2.55
C GLN A 29 -6.11 4.35 2.12
N LEU A 30 -7.04 4.14 3.03
CA LEU A 30 -8.45 4.46 2.79
C LEU A 30 -8.72 5.92 3.15
N CYS A 31 -9.51 6.62 2.34
CA CYS A 31 -9.96 7.97 2.66
C CYS A 31 -10.81 7.92 3.94
N PRO A 32 -10.50 8.72 4.97
CA PRO A 32 -11.19 8.69 6.26
C PRO A 32 -12.64 9.20 6.20
N HIS A 33 -13.10 9.74 5.07
CA HIS A 33 -14.44 10.29 4.90
C HIS A 33 -15.37 9.43 4.02
N CYS A 34 -14.81 8.75 3.01
CA CYS A 34 -15.62 8.00 2.02
C CYS A 34 -15.14 6.56 1.78
N GLY A 35 -14.07 6.13 2.43
CA GLY A 35 -13.52 4.78 2.28
C GLY A 35 -12.83 4.50 0.93
N TRP A 36 -12.64 5.48 0.06
CA TRP A 36 -11.95 5.27 -1.22
C TRP A 36 -10.46 4.97 -1.04
N VAL A 37 -9.90 4.06 -1.85
CA VAL A 37 -8.46 3.79 -1.85
C VAL A 37 -7.71 5.00 -2.43
N VAL A 38 -6.91 5.66 -1.60
CA VAL A 38 -6.14 6.85 -1.95
C VAL A 38 -4.66 6.67 -1.61
N ARG A 39 -3.79 7.53 -2.13
CA ARG A 39 -2.38 7.53 -1.74
C ARG A 39 -2.23 7.90 -0.26
N ARG A 40 -1.29 7.22 0.42
CA ARG A 40 -0.90 7.56 1.78
C ARG A 40 -0.20 8.92 1.78
N VAL A 41 -0.67 9.83 2.60
CA VAL A 41 -0.03 11.14 2.82
C VAL A 41 1.30 10.89 3.54
N ARG A 42 2.43 11.28 2.92
CA ARG A 42 3.74 11.26 3.58
C ARG A 42 4.03 12.56 4.33
N SER A 43 3.62 13.70 3.79
CA SER A 43 3.75 15.02 4.41
C SER A 43 2.58 15.91 3.99
N GLY A 44 2.17 16.84 4.87
CA GLY A 44 1.10 17.80 4.60
C GLY A 44 -0.30 17.18 4.52
N TRP A 45 -1.05 17.62 3.51
CA TRP A 45 -2.45 17.27 3.28
C TRP A 45 -2.65 16.89 1.81
N LEU A 46 -3.47 15.88 1.54
CA LEU A 46 -3.93 15.53 0.20
C LEU A 46 -5.44 15.68 0.11
N ARG A 47 -5.95 15.86 -1.10
CA ARG A 47 -7.38 15.93 -1.39
C ARG A 47 -7.85 14.62 -2.00
N CYS A 48 -8.98 14.10 -1.52
CA CYS A 48 -9.55 12.88 -2.09
C CYS A 48 -10.15 13.21 -3.47
N PRO A 49 -9.83 12.47 -4.54
CA PRO A 49 -10.41 12.73 -5.87
C PRO A 49 -11.91 12.38 -5.95
N ARG A 50 -12.45 11.62 -4.99
CA ARG A 50 -13.86 11.20 -4.97
C ARG A 50 -14.74 12.12 -4.14
N CYS A 51 -14.38 12.38 -2.87
CA CYS A 51 -15.20 13.20 -1.97
C CYS A 51 -14.71 14.65 -1.85
N HIS A 52 -13.61 15.01 -2.51
CA HIS A 52 -12.98 16.34 -2.47
C HIS A 52 -12.60 16.86 -1.07
N ARG A 53 -12.72 16.04 -0.01
CA ARG A 53 -12.26 16.39 1.33
C ARG A 53 -10.75 16.21 1.48
N GLN A 54 -10.17 17.04 2.33
CA GLN A 54 -8.76 16.98 2.68
C GLN A 54 -8.54 15.90 3.75
N TYR A 55 -7.42 15.18 3.63
CA TYR A 55 -6.96 14.20 4.59
C TYR A 55 -5.44 14.35 4.78
N GLY A 56 -4.98 14.18 6.01
CA GLY A 56 -3.58 14.32 6.40
C GLY A 56 -2.97 12.98 6.82
N ARG A 57 -1.68 12.98 7.15
CA ARG A 57 -0.96 11.79 7.61
C ARG A 57 -1.55 11.18 8.88
N HIS A 58 -2.08 12.01 9.77
CA HIS A 58 -2.64 11.61 11.07
C HIS A 58 -4.18 11.59 11.07
N ALA A 59 -4.81 11.69 9.89
CA ALA A 59 -6.26 11.60 9.83
C ALA A 59 -6.69 10.18 10.19
N LYS A 60 -7.34 10.03 11.35
CA LYS A 60 -7.97 8.76 11.72
C LYS A 60 -9.19 8.53 10.83
N VAL A 61 -9.37 7.29 10.39
CA VAL A 61 -10.63 6.85 9.77
C VAL A 61 -11.72 7.07 10.82
N ARG A 62 -12.65 7.98 10.54
CA ARG A 62 -13.85 8.13 11.36
C ARG A 62 -14.92 7.26 10.67
N PRO A 63 -15.37 6.17 11.31
CA PRO A 63 -16.51 5.40 10.81
C PRO A 63 -17.77 6.25 10.78
#